data_AF-A0AA42WXJ4-F1
#
_entry.id   AF-A0AA42WXJ4-F1
#
_cell.length_a   1.000
_cell.length_b   1.000
_cell.length_c   1.000
_cell.angle_alpha   90.00
_cell.angle_beta   90.00
_cell.angle_gamma   90.00
#
_symmetry.space_group_name_H-M   'P 1'
#
loop_
_entity.id
_entity.type
_entity.pdbx_description
1 polymer ?
#
loop_
_entity_poly.entity_id
_entity_poly.type
_entity_poly.pdbx_seq_one_letter_code
_entity_poly.pdbx_strand_id
1 'polypeptide(L)'
;MTVNPLWTDDQAAAEKLALRLLERADIRAAREEARLMLLADSLAGTLDGRLGLDRALDQWVLGLAMREANGDPADPRVVWNISNAPRRWFGHIYPGAAVAIDNPDNFNREIPIDGDGHYAVDIRFSADPPQFSIVAEVEPAHHVGLGRNLGALTLQQLLPFCDADGQVTVTVGPQEGGATHLRTEPGARIQVYIRDSQRDWRQVPAQVSVRRVDPPSGHRPRDEEEIARTVIADLPAWVAFWSGFKNDFLGHPEPNRLIGPNGRDGGWGYLAGGRFALGEGQGLLVTIDPAGSYYTGIQIADPWTISPDPMLRLVSLNSAQVTPAADGMISYVVAGVDPGIANWIDTAGLEEGWVLLRWQGVPDGADPACFIRDVRVVDLAAIDREVDARVPRVDLAARGQQLRDRARQHDLRTHAATWGDA
;
A
#
# COMPACT_ATOMS: atom_id res chain seq x y z
N MET A 1 -14.60 -1.09 23.54
CA MET A 1 -14.04 -1.96 22.48
C MET A 1 -14.63 -1.50 21.16
N THR A 2 -13.79 -1.21 20.18
CA THR A 2 -14.21 -0.71 18.86
C THR A 2 -14.36 -1.91 17.92
N VAL A 3 -15.44 -2.00 17.16
CA VAL A 3 -15.56 -3.04 16.11
C VAL A 3 -14.42 -2.85 15.11
N ASN A 4 -13.76 -3.93 14.69
CA ASN A 4 -12.69 -3.87 13.70
C ASN A 4 -13.28 -3.46 12.34
N PRO A 5 -12.94 -2.28 11.80
CA PRO A 5 -13.53 -1.77 10.56
C PRO A 5 -13.17 -2.58 9.31
N LEU A 6 -12.14 -3.44 9.39
CA LEU A 6 -11.70 -4.32 8.32
C LEU A 6 -12.38 -5.70 8.41
N TRP A 7 -13.01 -6.03 9.54
CA TRP A 7 -13.64 -7.32 9.79
C TRP A 7 -15.08 -7.34 9.25
N THR A 8 -15.23 -7.46 7.93
CA THR A 8 -16.56 -7.47 7.26
C THR A 8 -16.84 -8.80 6.57
N ASP A 9 -18.13 -9.16 6.46
CA ASP A 9 -18.56 -10.33 5.71
C ASP A 9 -18.22 -10.21 4.23
N ASP A 10 -18.28 -8.99 3.67
CA ASP A 10 -17.91 -8.69 2.29
C ASP A 10 -16.43 -8.95 2.02
N GLN A 11 -15.54 -8.55 2.95
CA GLN A 11 -14.11 -8.87 2.87
C GLN A 11 -13.89 -10.38 2.85
N ALA A 12 -14.51 -11.09 3.80
CA ALA A 12 -14.38 -12.54 3.92
C ALA A 12 -14.91 -13.28 2.68
N ALA A 13 -15.99 -12.78 2.07
CA ALA A 13 -16.57 -13.35 0.85
C ALA A 13 -15.67 -13.14 -0.37
N ALA A 14 -15.15 -11.92 -0.56
CA ALA A 14 -14.24 -11.58 -1.65
C ALA A 14 -12.94 -12.40 -1.56
N GLU A 15 -12.32 -12.49 -0.38
CA GLU A 15 -11.10 -13.29 -0.18
C GLU A 15 -11.34 -14.77 -0.48
N LYS A 16 -12.43 -15.36 0.02
CA LYS A 16 -12.77 -16.77 -0.25
C LYS A 16 -13.01 -17.03 -1.74
N LEU A 17 -13.65 -16.10 -2.44
CA LEU A 17 -13.87 -16.23 -3.88
C LEU A 17 -12.55 -16.14 -4.65
N ALA A 18 -11.70 -15.14 -4.35
CA ALA A 18 -10.40 -15.00 -4.97
C ALA A 18 -9.51 -16.24 -4.76
N LEU A 19 -9.48 -16.79 -3.54
CA LEU A 19 -8.73 -18.00 -3.24
C LEU A 19 -9.23 -19.23 -4.02
N ARG A 20 -10.56 -19.40 -4.17
CA ARG A 20 -11.12 -20.47 -5.01
C ARG A 20 -10.75 -20.29 -6.49
N LEU A 21 -10.75 -19.05 -6.99
CA LEU A 21 -10.34 -18.76 -8.36
C LEU A 21 -8.89 -19.22 -8.61
N LEU A 22 -7.97 -18.99 -7.67
CA LEU A 22 -6.58 -19.48 -7.78
C LEU A 22 -6.44 -21.01 -7.81
N GLU A 23 -7.44 -21.74 -7.34
CA GLU A 23 -7.45 -23.21 -7.40
C GLU A 23 -7.91 -23.75 -8.75
N ARG A 24 -8.56 -22.94 -9.60
CA ARG A 24 -9.04 -23.38 -10.90
C ARG A 24 -7.89 -23.72 -11.84
N ALA A 25 -8.07 -24.79 -12.62
CA ALA A 25 -7.04 -25.29 -13.53
C ALA A 25 -6.70 -24.32 -14.66
N ASP A 26 -7.69 -23.56 -15.16
CA ASP A 26 -7.52 -22.57 -16.22
C ASP A 26 -6.78 -21.32 -15.76
N ILE A 27 -7.08 -20.81 -14.56
CA ILE A 27 -6.32 -19.71 -13.93
C ILE A 27 -4.88 -20.14 -13.62
N ARG A 28 -4.67 -21.36 -13.15
CA ARG A 28 -3.32 -21.91 -12.95
C ARG A 28 -2.55 -22.03 -14.26
N ALA A 29 -3.19 -22.46 -15.34
CA ALA A 29 -2.58 -22.50 -16.66
C ALA A 29 -2.18 -21.08 -17.14
N ALA A 30 -3.08 -20.10 -16.99
CA ALA A 30 -2.80 -18.70 -17.34
C ALA A 30 -1.66 -18.11 -16.49
N ARG A 31 -1.59 -18.45 -15.19
CA ARG A 31 -0.45 -18.09 -14.32
C ARG A 31 0.85 -18.68 -14.85
N GLU A 32 0.88 -19.95 -15.26
CA GLU A 32 2.11 -20.55 -15.79
C GLU A 32 2.56 -19.91 -17.12
N GLU A 33 1.63 -19.48 -17.97
CA GLU A 33 1.96 -18.69 -19.16
C GLU A 33 2.59 -17.34 -18.78
N ALA A 34 2.01 -16.64 -17.80
CA ALA A 34 2.58 -15.40 -17.27
C ALA A 34 3.96 -15.62 -16.62
N ARG A 35 4.17 -16.77 -15.96
CA ARG A 35 5.47 -17.16 -15.38
C ARG A 35 6.55 -17.32 -16.46
N LEU A 36 6.23 -17.94 -17.60
CA LEU A 36 7.16 -18.07 -18.72
C LEU A 36 7.57 -16.70 -19.28
N MET A 37 6.64 -15.74 -19.32
CA MET A 37 6.96 -14.36 -19.68
C MET A 37 7.94 -13.72 -18.69
N LEU A 38 7.74 -13.89 -17.38
CA LEU A 38 8.64 -13.35 -16.36
C LEU A 38 10.03 -14.00 -16.39
N LEU A 39 10.12 -15.29 -16.69
CA LEU A 39 11.41 -15.98 -16.83
C LEU A 39 12.24 -15.46 -18.01
N ALA A 40 11.62 -14.80 -18.98
CA ALA A 40 12.30 -14.17 -20.11
C ALA A 40 12.75 -12.72 -19.81
N ASP A 41 12.29 -12.12 -18.70
CA ASP A 41 12.75 -10.81 -18.24
C ASP A 41 14.19 -10.90 -17.75
N SER A 42 15.02 -9.90 -18.06
CA SER A 42 16.43 -9.88 -17.67
C SER A 42 16.64 -9.94 -16.16
N LEU A 43 15.69 -9.43 -15.37
CA LEU A 43 15.74 -9.47 -13.92
C LEU A 43 15.74 -10.90 -13.38
N ALA A 44 15.07 -11.85 -14.06
CA ALA A 44 15.10 -13.28 -13.68
C ALA A 44 16.49 -13.93 -13.83
N GLY A 45 17.43 -13.23 -14.47
CA GLY A 45 18.85 -13.59 -14.54
C GLY A 45 19.65 -13.26 -13.28
N THR A 46 19.15 -12.38 -12.42
CA THR A 46 19.79 -12.00 -11.14
C THR A 46 19.41 -12.98 -10.02
N LEU A 47 20.16 -12.97 -8.91
CA LEU A 47 19.84 -13.79 -7.74
C LEU A 47 18.49 -13.41 -7.13
N ASP A 48 18.34 -12.14 -6.76
CA ASP A 48 17.13 -11.62 -6.11
C ASP A 48 15.91 -11.68 -7.03
N GLY A 49 16.10 -11.35 -8.31
CA GLY A 49 15.04 -11.47 -9.31
C GLY A 49 14.57 -12.91 -9.51
N ARG A 50 15.47 -13.89 -9.53
CA ARG A 50 15.06 -15.30 -9.63
C ARG A 50 14.32 -15.79 -8.38
N LEU A 51 14.79 -15.42 -7.20
CA LEU A 51 14.20 -15.85 -5.93
C LEU A 51 12.82 -15.22 -5.67
N GLY A 52 12.63 -13.96 -6.07
CA GLY A 52 11.37 -13.22 -5.87
C GLY A 52 10.28 -13.49 -6.90
N LEU A 53 10.61 -14.06 -8.06
CA LEU A 53 9.72 -14.13 -9.23
C LEU A 53 8.36 -14.77 -8.94
N ASP A 54 8.37 -15.99 -8.40
CA ASP A 54 7.13 -16.74 -8.15
C ASP A 54 6.26 -16.06 -7.08
N ARG A 55 6.89 -15.48 -6.05
CA ARG A 55 6.21 -14.70 -5.02
C ARG A 55 5.53 -13.46 -5.62
N ALA A 56 6.24 -12.71 -6.46
CA ALA A 56 5.67 -11.53 -7.10
C ALA A 56 4.49 -11.89 -8.01
N LEU A 57 4.63 -12.95 -8.81
CA LEU A 57 3.57 -13.44 -9.66
C LEU A 57 2.34 -13.87 -8.85
N ASP A 58 2.52 -14.63 -7.77
CA ASP A 58 1.41 -15.07 -6.89
C ASP A 58 0.62 -13.88 -6.34
N GLN A 59 1.33 -12.86 -5.86
CA GLN A 59 0.71 -11.67 -5.30
C GLN A 59 -0.01 -10.83 -6.36
N TRP A 60 0.53 -10.72 -7.58
CA TRP A 60 -0.14 -10.05 -8.68
C TRP A 60 -1.40 -10.79 -9.14
N VAL A 61 -1.34 -12.12 -9.26
CA VAL A 61 -2.51 -12.93 -9.66
C VAL A 61 -3.59 -12.84 -8.59
N LEU A 62 -3.24 -12.92 -7.30
CA LEU A 62 -4.21 -12.75 -6.22
C LEU A 62 -4.81 -11.34 -6.19
N GLY A 63 -3.99 -10.30 -6.42
CA GLY A 63 -4.48 -8.92 -6.49
C GLY A 63 -5.49 -8.70 -7.61
N LEU A 64 -5.26 -9.29 -8.79
CA LEU A 64 -6.21 -9.27 -9.90
C LEU A 64 -7.48 -10.07 -9.59
N ALA A 65 -7.32 -11.28 -9.02
CA ALA A 65 -8.46 -12.12 -8.66
C ALA A 65 -9.37 -11.45 -7.60
N MET A 66 -8.79 -10.78 -6.61
CA MET A 66 -9.53 -9.99 -5.62
C MET A 66 -10.29 -8.82 -6.24
N ARG A 67 -9.64 -8.12 -7.17
CA ARG A 67 -10.24 -7.00 -7.89
C ARG A 67 -11.43 -7.43 -8.73
N GLU A 68 -11.33 -8.56 -9.41
CA GLU A 68 -12.42 -9.11 -10.20
C GLU A 68 -13.51 -9.78 -9.34
N ALA A 69 -13.15 -10.35 -8.20
CA ALA A 69 -14.12 -10.84 -7.20
C ALA A 69 -14.97 -9.70 -6.62
N ASN A 70 -14.41 -8.49 -6.48
CA ASN A 70 -15.12 -7.25 -6.15
C ASN A 70 -15.33 -6.38 -7.40
N GLY A 71 -15.61 -6.97 -8.56
CA GLY A 71 -15.65 -6.24 -9.83
C GLY A 71 -17.05 -5.90 -10.33
N ASP A 72 -18.06 -5.87 -9.45
CA ASP A 72 -19.46 -5.60 -9.82
C ASP A 72 -19.89 -4.18 -9.40
N PRO A 73 -20.01 -3.22 -10.32
CA PRO A 73 -20.39 -1.85 -9.99
C PRO A 73 -21.88 -1.69 -9.63
N ALA A 74 -22.71 -2.71 -9.85
CA ALA A 74 -24.12 -2.70 -9.45
C ALA A 74 -24.33 -3.18 -8.01
N ASP A 75 -23.41 -3.98 -7.47
CA ASP A 75 -23.36 -4.40 -6.07
C ASP A 75 -21.96 -4.14 -5.46
N PRO A 76 -21.54 -2.87 -5.36
CA PRO A 76 -20.19 -2.52 -4.99
C PRO A 76 -19.90 -2.84 -3.53
N ARG A 77 -18.72 -3.40 -3.24
CA ARG A 77 -18.26 -3.67 -1.87
C ARG A 77 -16.99 -2.89 -1.53
N VAL A 78 -16.75 -2.67 -0.24
CA VAL A 78 -15.49 -2.10 0.26
C VAL A 78 -14.55 -3.24 0.62
N VAL A 79 -13.51 -3.45 -0.19
CA VAL A 79 -12.57 -4.57 0.01
C VAL A 79 -11.14 -4.07 0.14
N TRP A 80 -10.46 -4.47 1.21
CA TRP A 80 -9.01 -4.35 1.37
C TRP A 80 -8.32 -5.36 0.45
N ASN A 81 -7.79 -4.86 -0.67
CA ASN A 81 -7.16 -5.68 -1.69
C ASN A 81 -5.64 -5.77 -1.47
N ILE A 82 -4.95 -4.62 -1.54
CA ILE A 82 -3.49 -4.57 -1.56
C ILE A 82 -2.91 -4.55 -0.13
N SER A 83 -2.24 -5.65 0.23
CA SER A 83 -1.42 -5.87 1.43
C SER A 83 -0.49 -7.07 1.24
N ASN A 84 0.81 -6.87 1.37
CA ASN A 84 1.82 -7.92 1.25
C ASN A 84 1.83 -8.94 2.39
N ALA A 85 1.50 -8.55 3.63
CA ALA A 85 1.61 -9.46 4.78
C ALA A 85 0.57 -10.59 4.73
N PRO A 86 0.98 -11.87 4.88
CA PRO A 86 0.05 -12.97 5.05
C PRO A 86 -0.79 -12.78 6.32
N ARG A 87 -2.09 -13.08 6.24
CA ARG A 87 -3.03 -12.94 7.37
C ARG A 87 -3.88 -14.18 7.57
N ARG A 88 -4.09 -14.56 8.82
CA ARG A 88 -4.95 -15.68 9.23
C ARG A 88 -6.18 -15.15 9.95
N TRP A 89 -7.29 -15.03 9.22
CA TRP A 89 -8.53 -14.47 9.75
C TRP A 89 -9.74 -15.06 9.01
N PHE A 90 -10.96 -14.87 9.55
CA PHE A 90 -12.20 -15.44 9.00
C PHE A 90 -12.16 -16.96 8.70
N GLY A 91 -11.32 -17.71 9.41
CA GLY A 91 -11.15 -19.16 9.24
C GLY A 91 -10.31 -19.58 8.02
N HIS A 92 -9.60 -18.69 7.35
CA HIS A 92 -8.70 -19.01 6.24
C HIS A 92 -7.38 -18.22 6.31
N ILE A 93 -6.46 -18.52 5.40
CA ILE A 93 -5.19 -17.79 5.24
C ILE A 93 -5.24 -17.04 3.93
N TYR A 94 -5.08 -15.73 3.99
CA TYR A 94 -4.86 -14.88 2.82
C TYR A 94 -3.34 -14.64 2.69
N PRO A 95 -2.68 -15.11 1.61
CA PRO A 95 -1.21 -15.12 1.52
C PRO A 95 -0.59 -13.75 1.24
N GLY A 96 -1.41 -12.74 0.92
CA GLY A 96 -0.97 -11.38 0.59
C GLY A 96 -1.07 -11.10 -0.91
N ALA A 97 -1.43 -9.87 -1.26
CA ALA A 97 -1.43 -9.36 -2.63
C ALA A 97 -0.83 -7.96 -2.60
N ALA A 98 0.20 -7.71 -3.40
CA ALA A 98 0.87 -6.42 -3.44
C ALA A 98 1.19 -5.99 -4.87
N VAL A 99 1.19 -4.68 -5.08
CA VAL A 99 1.63 -4.02 -6.30
C VAL A 99 2.36 -2.72 -5.92
N ALA A 100 3.31 -2.29 -6.75
CA ALA A 100 3.91 -0.95 -6.68
C ALA A 100 4.51 -0.53 -5.31
N ILE A 101 5.34 -1.38 -4.71
CA ILE A 101 6.02 -1.09 -3.42
C ILE A 101 4.98 -0.73 -2.37
N ASP A 102 4.15 -1.70 -1.98
CA ASP A 102 3.03 -1.50 -1.08
C ASP A 102 3.48 -0.95 0.28
N ASN A 103 2.74 0.04 0.81
CA ASN A 103 3.03 0.62 2.12
C ASN A 103 2.41 -0.25 3.23
N PRO A 104 3.21 -0.86 4.13
CA PRO A 104 2.70 -1.67 5.23
C PRO A 104 1.89 -0.87 6.27
N ASP A 105 1.99 0.46 6.21
CA ASP A 105 1.19 1.36 7.04
C ASP A 105 -0.18 1.68 6.43
N ASN A 106 -0.47 1.19 5.21
CA ASN A 106 -1.71 1.51 4.51
C ASN A 106 -2.77 0.41 4.60
N PHE A 107 -4.03 0.84 4.72
CA PHE A 107 -5.19 0.05 4.28
C PHE A 107 -5.66 0.57 2.93
N ASN A 108 -5.30 -0.10 1.84
CA ASN A 108 -5.76 0.26 0.49
C ASN A 108 -7.04 -0.51 0.17
N ARG A 109 -8.18 0.18 0.24
CA ARG A 109 -9.50 -0.37 -0.01
C ARG A 109 -10.03 0.09 -1.36
N GLU A 110 -10.75 -0.79 -2.04
CA GLU A 110 -11.24 -0.60 -3.40
C GLU A 110 -12.75 -0.79 -3.43
N ILE A 111 -13.44 0.09 -4.16
CA ILE A 111 -14.88 0.03 -4.43
C ILE A 111 -15.10 0.18 -5.95
N PRO A 112 -15.60 -0.83 -6.68
CA PRO A 112 -15.89 -0.71 -8.11
C PRO A 112 -17.13 0.17 -8.31
N ILE A 113 -17.12 1.09 -9.25
CA ILE A 113 -18.34 1.81 -9.66
C ILE A 113 -18.40 1.98 -11.17
N ASP A 114 -19.59 2.26 -11.70
CA ASP A 114 -19.75 2.76 -13.06
C ASP A 114 -20.00 4.27 -13.03
N GLY A 115 -19.61 4.94 -14.11
CA GLY A 115 -19.66 6.38 -14.21
C GLY A 115 -21.07 6.97 -14.34
N ASP A 116 -22.07 6.14 -14.61
CA ASP A 116 -23.46 6.56 -14.81
C ASP A 116 -24.30 6.43 -13.52
N GLY A 117 -23.88 5.58 -12.59
CA GLY A 117 -24.57 5.30 -11.34
C GLY A 117 -24.42 6.37 -10.27
N HIS A 118 -25.26 6.27 -9.24
CA HIS A 118 -25.25 7.14 -8.07
C HIS A 118 -24.94 6.31 -6.82
N TYR A 119 -23.95 6.73 -6.06
CA TYR A 119 -23.44 5.99 -4.90
C TYR A 119 -23.37 6.87 -3.67
N ALA A 120 -23.54 6.25 -2.50
CA ALA A 120 -23.27 6.84 -1.20
C ALA A 120 -22.22 6.00 -0.48
N VAL A 121 -21.11 6.64 -0.09
CA VAL A 121 -20.03 6.06 0.71
C VAL A 121 -20.10 6.70 2.09
N ASP A 122 -20.57 5.93 3.07
CA ASP A 122 -20.66 6.35 4.46
C ASP A 122 -19.34 6.05 5.17
N ILE A 123 -18.76 7.07 5.79
CA ILE A 123 -17.45 7.02 6.44
C ILE A 123 -17.61 7.45 7.88
N ARG A 124 -17.03 6.70 8.82
CA ARG A 124 -16.91 7.09 10.23
C ARG A 124 -15.47 7.03 10.66
N PHE A 125 -14.94 8.17 11.11
CA PHE A 125 -13.58 8.27 11.62
C PHE A 125 -13.50 7.89 13.09
N SER A 126 -12.39 7.29 13.49
CA SER A 126 -12.08 7.08 14.91
C SER A 126 -11.60 8.39 15.56
N ALA A 127 -11.44 8.40 16.88
CA ALA A 127 -10.99 9.60 17.61
C ALA A 127 -9.53 10.01 17.28
N ASP A 128 -8.69 9.05 16.90
CA ASP A 128 -7.33 9.28 16.38
C ASP A 128 -7.20 8.54 15.03
N PRO A 129 -7.77 9.10 13.95
CA PRO A 129 -7.82 8.42 12.67
C PRO A 129 -6.44 8.43 12.00
N PRO A 130 -6.09 7.38 11.24
CA PRO A 130 -5.00 7.43 10.27
C PRO A 130 -5.22 8.59 9.28
N GLN A 131 -4.17 9.02 8.57
CA GLN A 131 -4.37 9.96 7.47
C GLN A 131 -5.23 9.27 6.40
N PHE A 132 -6.32 9.91 6.00
CA PHE A 132 -7.31 9.32 5.10
C PHE A 132 -7.39 10.06 3.77
N SER A 133 -7.58 9.32 2.67
CA SER A 133 -8.14 9.87 1.44
C SER A 133 -9.10 8.91 0.75
N ILE A 134 -10.07 9.48 0.04
CA ILE A 134 -10.96 8.80 -0.90
C ILE A 134 -10.79 9.45 -2.26
N VAL A 135 -10.58 8.63 -3.29
CA VAL A 135 -10.21 9.07 -4.64
C VAL A 135 -11.04 8.32 -5.66
N ALA A 136 -11.64 9.03 -6.63
CA ALA A 136 -12.28 8.40 -7.78
C ALA A 136 -11.34 8.46 -8.99
N GLU A 137 -11.06 7.32 -9.60
CA GLU A 137 -10.17 7.22 -10.77
C GLU A 137 -10.83 6.43 -11.89
N VAL A 138 -10.76 6.95 -13.12
CA VAL A 138 -11.10 6.17 -14.31
C VAL A 138 -10.08 5.05 -14.45
N GLU A 139 -10.59 3.83 -14.47
CA GLU A 139 -9.80 2.62 -14.54
C GLU A 139 -9.29 2.41 -15.97
N PRO A 140 -7.98 2.15 -16.17
CA PRO A 140 -7.47 1.76 -17.47
C PRO A 140 -7.98 0.37 -17.86
N ALA A 141 -8.03 0.11 -19.17
CA ALA A 141 -8.36 -1.21 -19.68
C ALA A 141 -7.44 -2.28 -19.07
N HIS A 142 -8.01 -3.45 -18.74
CA HIS A 142 -7.31 -4.58 -18.13
C HIS A 142 -6.59 -4.27 -16.81
N HIS A 143 -6.96 -3.17 -16.14
CA HIS A 143 -6.27 -2.69 -14.93
C HIS A 143 -4.80 -2.28 -15.16
N VAL A 144 -4.42 -2.02 -16.42
CA VAL A 144 -3.04 -1.71 -16.81
C VAL A 144 -2.78 -0.22 -16.78
N GLY A 145 -2.25 0.27 -15.66
CA GLY A 145 -1.86 1.66 -15.52
C GLY A 145 -2.19 2.26 -14.16
N LEU A 146 -1.68 3.47 -13.94
CA LEU A 146 -2.23 4.36 -12.92
C LEU A 146 -3.52 4.97 -13.47
N GLY A 147 -4.59 4.95 -12.68
CA GLY A 147 -5.88 5.50 -13.09
C GLY A 147 -5.83 7.00 -13.35
N ARG A 148 -6.82 7.51 -14.08
CA ARG A 148 -6.96 8.97 -14.26
C ARG A 148 -7.83 9.53 -13.14
N ASN A 149 -7.22 10.37 -12.31
CA ASN A 149 -7.90 11.03 -11.20
C ASN A 149 -9.07 11.91 -11.68
N LEU A 150 -10.27 11.65 -11.14
CA LEU A 150 -11.47 12.48 -11.33
C LEU A 150 -11.68 13.46 -10.18
N GLY A 151 -11.21 13.09 -8.99
CA GLY A 151 -11.25 13.91 -7.80
C GLY A 151 -10.87 13.13 -6.56
N ALA A 152 -10.61 13.86 -5.49
CA ALA A 152 -10.30 13.29 -4.20
C ALA A 152 -10.77 14.17 -3.04
N LEU A 153 -11.02 13.52 -1.91
CA LEU A 153 -11.29 14.17 -0.64
C LEU A 153 -10.34 13.60 0.41
N THR A 154 -9.67 14.46 1.15
CA THR A 154 -8.79 14.10 2.26
C THR A 154 -9.52 14.11 3.59
N LEU A 155 -8.90 13.51 4.62
CA LEU A 155 -9.36 13.61 6.01
C LEU A 155 -9.70 15.05 6.39
N GLN A 156 -8.77 15.99 6.12
CA GLN A 156 -8.92 17.40 6.51
C GLN A 156 -10.11 18.08 5.82
N GLN A 157 -10.44 17.67 4.59
CA GLN A 157 -11.59 18.20 3.85
C GLN A 157 -12.92 17.61 4.33
N LEU A 158 -12.90 16.39 4.88
CA LEU A 158 -14.10 15.68 5.34
C LEU A 158 -14.46 16.00 6.80
N LEU A 159 -13.47 16.27 7.66
CA LEU A 159 -13.68 16.55 9.09
C LEU A 159 -14.72 17.65 9.38
N PRO A 160 -14.78 18.79 8.66
CA PRO A 160 -15.78 19.83 8.90
C PRO A 160 -17.23 19.40 8.62
N PHE A 161 -17.43 18.30 7.88
CA PHE A 161 -18.73 17.76 7.52
C PHE A 161 -19.13 16.54 8.37
N CYS A 162 -18.29 16.14 9.32
CA CYS A 162 -18.61 15.06 10.23
C CYS A 162 -19.67 15.50 11.26
N ASP A 163 -20.58 14.58 11.60
CA ASP A 163 -21.48 14.76 12.73
C ASP A 163 -20.78 14.55 14.08
N ALA A 164 -21.55 14.58 15.18
CA ALA A 164 -21.03 14.41 16.54
C ALA A 164 -20.39 13.03 16.79
N ASP A 165 -20.72 12.03 15.97
CA ASP A 165 -20.17 10.67 16.06
C ASP A 165 -19.01 10.45 15.07
N GLY A 166 -18.54 11.51 14.39
CA GLY A 166 -17.44 11.45 13.44
C GLY A 166 -17.83 10.86 12.09
N GLN A 167 -19.13 10.86 11.74
CA GLN A 167 -19.64 10.28 10.50
C GLN A 167 -19.90 11.34 9.43
N VAL A 168 -19.57 11.00 8.17
CA VAL A 168 -19.81 11.81 6.98
C VAL A 168 -20.20 10.89 5.81
N THR A 169 -21.05 11.38 4.91
CA THR A 169 -21.36 10.68 3.65
C THR A 169 -20.69 11.40 2.48
N VAL A 170 -19.93 10.65 1.70
CA VAL A 170 -19.42 11.07 0.40
C VAL A 170 -20.36 10.53 -0.68
N THR A 171 -20.87 11.41 -1.53
CA THR A 171 -21.69 11.00 -2.68
C THR A 171 -20.83 10.90 -3.92
N VAL A 172 -21.13 9.95 -4.80
CA VAL A 172 -20.37 9.73 -6.05
C VAL A 172 -21.36 9.56 -7.20
N GLY A 173 -21.19 10.30 -8.30
CA GLY A 173 -22.09 10.23 -9.46
C GLY A 173 -21.81 11.32 -10.51
N PRO A 174 -22.49 11.31 -11.67
CA PRO A 174 -22.12 12.15 -12.81
C PRO A 174 -22.56 13.62 -12.68
N GLN A 175 -23.49 13.89 -11.75
CA GLN A 175 -24.06 15.20 -11.50
C GLN A 175 -23.06 16.18 -10.86
N GLU A 176 -23.39 17.46 -10.91
CA GLU A 176 -22.74 18.43 -10.01
C GLU A 176 -23.19 18.18 -8.57
N GLY A 177 -22.29 18.39 -7.62
CA GLY A 177 -22.56 18.18 -6.20
C GLY A 177 -21.83 19.15 -5.28
N GLY A 178 -22.07 18.97 -3.98
CA GLY A 178 -21.48 19.81 -2.93
C GLY A 178 -20.04 19.43 -2.57
N ALA A 179 -19.55 19.97 -1.45
CA ALA A 179 -18.16 19.80 -1.00
C ALA A 179 -17.74 18.35 -0.67
N THR A 180 -18.70 17.44 -0.44
CA THR A 180 -18.47 16.00 -0.21
C THR A 180 -18.92 15.14 -1.39
N HIS A 181 -18.91 15.69 -2.61
CA HIS A 181 -19.28 14.97 -3.82
C HIS A 181 -18.05 14.71 -4.71
N LEU A 182 -17.89 13.47 -5.18
CA LEU A 182 -16.94 13.10 -6.21
C LEU A 182 -17.69 12.89 -7.53
N ARG A 183 -17.43 13.76 -8.49
CA ARG A 183 -18.07 13.69 -9.80
C ARG A 183 -17.46 12.58 -10.67
N THR A 184 -18.30 11.77 -11.29
CA THR A 184 -17.89 10.71 -12.21
C THR A 184 -17.95 11.15 -13.67
N GLU A 185 -17.33 10.35 -14.54
CA GLU A 185 -17.41 10.50 -15.99
C GLU A 185 -18.39 9.46 -16.57
N PRO A 186 -19.52 9.88 -17.17
CA PRO A 186 -20.50 8.98 -17.76
C PRO A 186 -19.89 7.94 -18.71
N GLY A 187 -20.34 6.68 -18.62
CA GLY A 187 -19.83 5.55 -19.41
C GLY A 187 -18.44 5.03 -19.01
N ALA A 188 -17.74 5.64 -18.06
CA ALA A 188 -16.43 5.16 -17.60
C ALA A 188 -16.57 4.02 -16.57
N ARG A 189 -15.62 3.08 -16.59
CA ARG A 189 -15.36 2.17 -15.46
C ARG A 189 -14.48 2.92 -14.47
N ILE A 190 -14.88 2.98 -13.21
CA ILE A 190 -14.20 3.77 -12.19
C ILE A 190 -13.89 2.90 -10.99
N GLN A 191 -12.71 3.09 -10.42
CA GLN A 191 -12.37 2.59 -9.11
C GLN A 191 -12.38 3.74 -8.12
N VAL A 192 -13.14 3.59 -7.03
CA VAL A 192 -12.97 4.44 -5.86
C VAL A 192 -11.95 3.78 -4.93
N TYR A 193 -10.83 4.46 -4.73
CA TYR A 193 -9.75 4.05 -3.83
C TYR A 193 -9.89 4.78 -2.50
N ILE A 194 -9.76 4.01 -1.42
CA ILE A 194 -9.69 4.52 -0.06
C ILE A 194 -8.34 4.13 0.51
N ARG A 195 -7.67 5.09 1.13
CA ARG A 195 -6.39 4.86 1.80
C ARG A 195 -6.41 5.45 3.20
N ASP A 196 -6.14 4.60 4.17
CA ASP A 196 -5.81 4.98 5.54
C ASP A 196 -4.33 4.72 5.76
N SER A 197 -3.55 5.74 6.08
CA SER A 197 -2.12 5.66 6.34
C SER A 197 -1.84 5.88 7.82
N GLN A 198 -1.53 4.79 8.51
CA GLN A 198 -1.28 4.77 9.95
C GLN A 198 0.09 5.37 10.26
N ARG A 199 0.13 6.43 11.07
CA ARG A 199 1.38 6.85 11.71
C ARG A 199 1.71 5.99 12.92
N ASP A 200 0.71 5.35 13.52
CA ASP A 200 0.83 4.36 14.59
C ASP A 200 -0.11 3.19 14.28
N TRP A 201 0.42 1.98 14.27
CA TRP A 201 -0.32 0.76 13.92
C TRP A 201 -1.47 0.43 14.87
N ARG A 202 -1.56 1.11 16.01
CA ARG A 202 -2.69 1.01 16.94
C ARG A 202 -3.89 1.87 16.53
N GLN A 203 -3.72 2.82 15.62
CA GLN A 203 -4.79 3.69 15.14
C GLN A 203 -5.89 2.87 14.46
N VAL A 204 -7.15 3.12 14.81
CA VAL A 204 -8.29 2.43 14.20
C VAL A 204 -8.61 3.07 12.85
N PRO A 205 -8.59 2.32 11.73
CA PRO A 205 -8.93 2.89 10.42
C PRO A 205 -10.37 3.36 10.35
N ALA A 206 -10.70 4.15 9.33
CA ALA A 206 -12.07 4.59 9.11
C ALA A 206 -12.99 3.38 8.85
N GLN A 207 -14.17 3.38 9.46
CA GLN A 207 -15.26 2.48 9.06
C GLN A 207 -15.89 3.03 7.79
N VAL A 208 -16.03 2.17 6.77
CA VAL A 208 -16.52 2.56 5.45
C VAL A 208 -17.56 1.55 4.99
N SER A 209 -18.69 2.03 4.51
CA SER A 209 -19.67 1.24 3.76
C SER A 209 -20.06 1.97 2.49
N VAL A 210 -20.48 1.22 1.47
CA VAL A 210 -20.97 1.77 0.21
C VAL A 210 -22.31 1.17 -0.14
N ARG A 211 -23.16 1.97 -0.81
CA ARG A 211 -24.37 1.48 -1.47
C ARG A 211 -24.59 2.23 -2.78
N ARG A 212 -25.04 1.50 -3.80
CA ARG A 212 -25.65 2.11 -4.98
C ARG A 212 -27.06 2.59 -4.65
N VAL A 213 -27.36 3.83 -4.97
CA VAL A 213 -28.63 4.50 -4.67
C VAL A 213 -29.69 4.21 -5.74
N ASP A 214 -29.25 3.92 -6.95
CA ASP A 214 -30.04 3.66 -8.15
C ASP A 214 -29.75 2.27 -8.74
N PRO A 215 -29.97 1.17 -7.99
CA PRO A 215 -29.65 -0.17 -8.47
C PRO A 215 -30.38 -0.48 -9.78
N PRO A 216 -29.68 -0.99 -10.81
CA PRO A 216 -30.28 -1.21 -12.13
C PRO A 216 -31.33 -2.32 -12.08
N SER A 217 -32.45 -2.11 -12.77
CA SER A 217 -33.52 -3.11 -12.86
C SER A 217 -33.05 -4.37 -13.58
N GLY A 218 -33.27 -5.55 -12.99
CA GLY A 218 -32.90 -6.83 -13.60
C GLY A 218 -31.40 -7.16 -13.46
N HIS A 219 -30.67 -6.47 -12.59
CA HIS A 219 -29.32 -6.85 -12.21
C HIS A 219 -29.27 -8.31 -11.73
N ARG A 220 -28.27 -9.03 -12.22
CA ARG A 220 -27.84 -10.31 -11.64
C ARG A 220 -26.36 -10.19 -11.24
N PRO A 221 -25.95 -10.77 -10.11
CA PRO A 221 -24.54 -10.88 -9.78
C PRO A 221 -23.77 -11.64 -10.86
N ARG A 222 -22.50 -11.26 -11.05
CA ARG A 222 -21.54 -12.03 -11.86
C ARG A 222 -21.36 -13.43 -11.26
N ASP A 223 -21.33 -14.45 -12.10
CA ASP A 223 -21.00 -15.81 -11.65
C ASP A 223 -19.47 -16.05 -11.64
N GLU A 224 -19.04 -17.13 -10.97
CA GLU A 224 -17.62 -17.45 -10.83
C GLU A 224 -16.94 -17.74 -12.18
N GLU A 225 -17.69 -18.19 -13.19
CA GLU A 225 -17.18 -18.47 -14.54
C GLU A 225 -16.94 -17.19 -15.34
N GLU A 226 -17.84 -16.21 -15.22
CA GLU A 226 -17.67 -14.86 -15.76
C GLU A 226 -16.45 -14.16 -15.16
N ILE A 227 -16.28 -14.27 -13.84
CA ILE A 227 -15.14 -13.68 -13.13
C ILE A 227 -13.84 -14.35 -13.57
N ALA A 228 -13.80 -15.69 -13.61
CA ALA A 228 -12.62 -16.43 -14.05
C ALA A 228 -12.20 -16.08 -15.49
N ARG A 229 -13.16 -15.98 -16.42
CA ARG A 229 -12.88 -15.57 -17.80
C ARG A 229 -12.26 -14.18 -17.88
N THR A 230 -12.74 -13.22 -17.10
CA THR A 230 -12.14 -11.87 -17.04
C THR A 230 -10.73 -11.92 -16.47
N VAL A 231 -10.50 -12.63 -15.36
CA VAL A 231 -9.15 -12.80 -14.78
C VAL A 231 -8.18 -13.36 -15.82
N ILE A 232 -8.55 -14.43 -16.52
CA ILE A 232 -7.70 -15.06 -17.54
C ILE A 232 -7.41 -14.08 -18.70
N ALA A 233 -8.42 -13.34 -19.15
CA ALA A 233 -8.27 -12.39 -20.25
C ALA A 233 -7.34 -11.21 -19.88
N ASP A 234 -7.42 -10.72 -18.64
CA ASP A 234 -6.68 -9.54 -18.20
C ASP A 234 -5.27 -9.87 -17.68
N LEU A 235 -5.04 -11.11 -17.21
CA LEU A 235 -3.81 -11.51 -16.54
C LEU A 235 -2.51 -11.23 -17.34
N PRO A 236 -2.42 -11.53 -18.65
CA PRO A 236 -1.19 -11.26 -19.41
C PRO A 236 -0.81 -9.77 -19.40
N ALA A 237 -1.80 -8.89 -19.62
CA ALA A 237 -1.58 -7.45 -19.66
C ALA A 237 -1.26 -6.91 -18.26
N TRP A 238 -1.95 -7.39 -17.23
CA TRP A 238 -1.70 -7.07 -15.83
C TRP A 238 -0.28 -7.43 -15.39
N VAL A 239 0.19 -8.65 -15.67
CA VAL A 239 1.54 -9.08 -15.31
C VAL A 239 2.59 -8.34 -16.12
N ALA A 240 2.35 -8.08 -17.41
CA ALA A 240 3.27 -7.30 -18.23
C ALA A 240 3.45 -5.88 -17.68
N PHE A 241 2.35 -5.25 -17.23
CA PHE A 241 2.39 -3.93 -16.62
C PHE A 241 3.20 -3.91 -15.32
N TRP A 242 2.89 -4.79 -14.36
CA TRP A 242 3.60 -4.78 -13.08
C TRP A 242 5.05 -5.24 -13.19
N SER A 243 5.36 -6.16 -14.10
CA SER A 243 6.74 -6.46 -14.45
C SER A 243 7.46 -5.25 -15.04
N GLY A 244 6.80 -4.51 -15.93
CA GLY A 244 7.33 -3.30 -16.55
C GLY A 244 7.47 -2.11 -15.59
N PHE A 245 6.67 -2.05 -14.53
CA PHE A 245 6.64 -0.93 -13.59
C PHE A 245 8.03 -0.57 -13.06
N LYS A 246 8.86 -1.57 -12.70
CA LYS A 246 10.24 -1.36 -12.22
C LYS A 246 11.15 -0.63 -13.24
N ASN A 247 10.85 -0.71 -14.53
CA ASN A 247 11.70 -0.16 -15.59
C ASN A 247 11.47 1.32 -15.83
N ASP A 248 10.29 1.84 -15.47
CA ASP A 248 9.94 3.25 -15.69
C ASP A 248 9.62 3.98 -14.38
N PHE A 249 9.43 3.24 -13.28
CA PHE A 249 9.15 3.84 -11.98
C PHE A 249 10.30 4.76 -11.57
N LEU A 250 9.97 6.05 -11.41
CA LEU A 250 10.93 7.13 -11.15
C LEU A 250 12.05 7.25 -12.19
N GLY A 251 11.83 6.76 -13.42
CA GLY A 251 12.83 6.78 -14.49
C GLY A 251 14.00 5.82 -14.28
N HIS A 252 13.82 4.76 -13.49
CA HIS A 252 14.83 3.74 -13.20
C HIS A 252 16.20 4.32 -12.78
N PRO A 253 16.23 5.01 -11.63
CA PRO A 253 17.42 5.73 -11.20
C PRO A 253 18.60 4.78 -10.94
N GLU A 254 19.80 5.31 -11.12
CA GLU A 254 21.03 4.66 -10.66
C GLU A 254 20.92 4.28 -9.17
N PRO A 255 21.47 3.12 -8.76
CA PRO A 255 21.42 2.69 -7.37
C PRO A 255 22.00 3.71 -6.39
N ASN A 256 21.50 3.66 -5.16
CA ASN A 256 21.89 4.49 -4.02
C ASN A 256 21.63 5.99 -4.21
N ARG A 257 20.64 6.33 -5.05
CA ARG A 257 20.13 7.69 -5.25
C ARG A 257 18.61 7.70 -5.12
N LEU A 258 18.07 8.83 -4.68
CA LEU A 258 16.62 9.04 -4.62
C LEU A 258 16.19 10.08 -5.65
N ILE A 259 15.01 9.84 -6.22
CA ILE A 259 14.27 10.75 -7.10
C ILE A 259 13.07 11.30 -6.33
N GLY A 260 12.81 12.59 -6.48
CA GLY A 260 11.75 13.32 -5.78
C GLY A 260 12.29 14.26 -4.68
N PRO A 261 11.44 14.70 -3.75
CA PRO A 261 10.05 14.28 -3.60
C PRO A 261 9.12 14.80 -4.71
N ASN A 262 8.30 13.90 -5.25
CA ASN A 262 7.26 14.19 -6.25
C ASN A 262 5.91 14.30 -5.55
N GLY A 263 5.18 15.39 -5.80
CA GLY A 263 3.80 15.54 -5.37
C GLY A 263 2.89 14.55 -6.10
N ARG A 264 1.85 14.07 -5.42
CA ARG A 264 0.86 13.15 -5.97
C ARG A 264 -0.53 13.73 -5.88
N ASP A 265 -1.29 13.47 -6.94
CA ASP A 265 -2.73 13.70 -6.96
C ASP A 265 -3.43 12.81 -5.92
N GLY A 266 -4.72 13.07 -5.68
CA GLY A 266 -5.51 12.25 -4.77
C GLY A 266 -5.32 12.53 -3.28
N GLY A 267 -4.62 13.62 -2.93
CA GLY A 267 -4.30 13.95 -1.54
C GLY A 267 -3.30 12.98 -0.89
N TRP A 268 -2.57 12.21 -1.71
CA TRP A 268 -1.58 11.23 -1.26
C TRP A 268 -0.24 11.86 -0.85
N GLY A 269 -0.14 13.19 -0.82
CA GLY A 269 1.05 13.93 -0.43
C GLY A 269 2.21 13.69 -1.39
N TYR A 270 3.41 13.49 -0.85
CA TYR A 270 4.64 13.37 -1.63
C TYR A 270 5.25 11.97 -1.50
N LEU A 271 5.98 11.55 -2.53
CA LEU A 271 6.86 10.39 -2.46
C LEU A 271 8.25 10.72 -2.96
N ALA A 272 9.26 10.04 -2.45
CA ALA A 272 10.59 10.00 -3.04
C ALA A 272 11.10 8.57 -2.97
N GLY A 273 11.84 8.12 -3.97
CA GLY A 273 12.30 6.74 -3.98
C GLY A 273 13.44 6.52 -4.94
N GLY A 274 13.97 5.31 -4.91
CA GLY A 274 15.03 4.91 -5.81
C GLY A 274 15.45 3.47 -5.57
N ARG A 275 16.55 3.09 -6.18
CA ARG A 275 17.12 1.75 -6.04
C ARG A 275 18.23 1.76 -4.99
N PHE A 276 18.44 0.65 -4.31
CA PHE A 276 19.66 0.40 -3.53
C PHE A 276 20.43 -0.77 -4.15
N ALA A 277 21.76 -0.71 -4.04
CA ALA A 277 22.66 -1.82 -4.33
C ALA A 277 23.87 -1.67 -3.41
N LEU A 278 24.01 -2.56 -2.43
CA LEU A 278 24.94 -2.36 -1.31
C LEU A 278 25.90 -3.54 -1.19
N GLY A 279 27.20 -3.25 -1.10
CA GLY A 279 28.21 -4.26 -0.78
C GLY A 279 28.25 -4.62 0.70
N GLU A 280 29.07 -5.63 1.02
CA GLU A 280 29.32 -6.02 2.41
C GLU A 280 29.87 -4.85 3.23
N GLY A 281 29.32 -4.64 4.44
CA GLY A 281 29.72 -3.54 5.32
C GLY A 281 29.25 -2.15 4.89
N GLN A 282 28.47 -2.04 3.80
CA GLN A 282 27.89 -0.76 3.35
C GLN A 282 26.45 -0.58 3.84
N GLY A 283 26.07 0.68 4.07
CA GLY A 283 24.69 1.09 4.27
C GLY A 283 24.34 2.31 3.42
N LEU A 284 23.06 2.48 3.08
CA LEU A 284 22.54 3.70 2.49
C LEU A 284 21.95 4.58 3.61
N LEU A 285 22.64 5.68 3.93
CA LEU A 285 22.12 6.71 4.82
C LEU A 285 21.13 7.58 4.05
N VAL A 286 19.93 7.74 4.61
CA VAL A 286 18.89 8.62 4.10
C VAL A 286 18.43 9.53 5.22
N THR A 287 18.67 10.84 5.09
CA THR A 287 18.20 11.84 6.05
C THR A 287 17.11 12.70 5.43
N ILE A 288 15.98 12.82 6.14
CA ILE A 288 14.82 13.58 5.70
C ILE A 288 14.37 14.62 6.72
N ASP A 289 13.71 15.64 6.20
CA ASP A 289 12.87 16.54 6.97
C ASP A 289 11.41 16.01 6.96
N PRO A 290 10.77 15.79 8.12
CA PRO A 290 9.37 15.39 8.17
C PRO A 290 8.40 16.45 7.61
N ALA A 291 8.85 17.70 7.46
CA ALA A 291 8.12 18.82 6.87
C ALA A 291 6.75 19.09 7.52
N GLY A 292 6.64 18.83 8.83
CA GLY A 292 5.38 18.98 9.57
C GLY A 292 4.25 18.05 9.11
N SER A 293 4.56 17.04 8.30
CA SER A 293 3.56 16.10 7.77
C SER A 293 2.95 15.25 8.89
N TYR A 294 1.70 14.84 8.70
CA TYR A 294 1.01 13.95 9.63
C TYR A 294 1.65 12.55 9.70
N TYR A 295 2.12 12.08 8.55
CA TYR A 295 2.75 10.77 8.40
C TYR A 295 4.00 10.91 7.52
N THR A 296 5.11 10.35 8.01
CA THR A 296 6.25 9.96 7.18
C THR A 296 6.56 8.49 7.36
N GLY A 297 7.12 7.88 6.32
CA GLY A 297 7.65 6.54 6.42
C GLY A 297 8.60 6.19 5.28
N ILE A 298 9.50 5.25 5.56
CA ILE A 298 10.37 4.59 4.62
C ILE A 298 10.02 3.11 4.57
N GLN A 299 10.17 2.49 3.40
CA GLN A 299 10.11 1.05 3.23
C GLN A 299 10.99 0.61 2.07
N ILE A 300 11.27 -0.69 2.03
CA ILE A 300 11.95 -1.31 0.89
C ILE A 300 11.06 -2.32 0.17
N ALA A 301 11.44 -2.63 -1.06
CA ALA A 301 10.90 -3.74 -1.82
C ALA A 301 12.00 -4.49 -2.59
N ASP A 302 11.69 -5.72 -2.96
CA ASP A 302 12.53 -6.51 -3.86
C ASP A 302 12.57 -5.88 -5.28
N PRO A 303 13.43 -6.39 -6.18
CA PRO A 303 13.51 -5.88 -7.55
C PRO A 303 12.21 -5.97 -8.37
N TRP A 304 11.29 -6.85 -7.99
CA TRP A 304 9.92 -6.94 -8.56
C TRP A 304 8.95 -5.97 -7.92
N THR A 305 9.42 -5.07 -7.06
CA THR A 305 8.63 -4.07 -6.32
C THR A 305 7.66 -4.65 -5.30
N ILE A 306 7.94 -5.84 -4.79
CA ILE A 306 7.18 -6.47 -3.71
C ILE A 306 7.94 -6.34 -2.39
N SER A 307 7.29 -5.72 -1.40
CA SER A 307 7.89 -5.53 -0.08
C SER A 307 8.17 -6.89 0.60
N PRO A 308 9.22 -7.03 1.42
CA PRO A 308 9.32 -8.17 2.34
C PRO A 308 8.29 -8.06 3.47
N ASP A 309 8.10 -9.12 4.26
CA ASP A 309 7.11 -9.13 5.34
C ASP A 309 7.49 -8.16 6.48
N PRO A 310 6.68 -7.10 6.74
CA PRO A 310 6.96 -6.09 7.76
C PRO A 310 6.80 -6.59 9.21
N MET A 311 6.17 -7.75 9.41
CA MET A 311 6.00 -8.39 10.73
C MET A 311 7.25 -9.15 11.15
N LEU A 312 8.00 -9.69 10.19
CA LEU A 312 9.17 -10.54 10.44
C LEU A 312 10.49 -9.77 10.38
N ARG A 313 10.49 -8.61 9.73
CA ARG A 313 11.69 -7.82 9.41
C ARG A 313 11.43 -6.33 9.60
N LEU A 314 12.46 -5.56 9.98
CA LEU A 314 12.39 -4.09 9.98
C LEU A 314 12.58 -3.54 8.57
N VAL A 315 11.71 -3.91 7.64
CA VAL A 315 11.77 -3.46 6.23
C VAL A 315 11.07 -2.13 5.99
N SER A 316 10.46 -1.58 7.05
CA SER A 316 9.84 -0.26 7.05
C SER A 316 9.90 0.37 8.44
N LEU A 317 9.92 1.70 8.47
CA LEU A 317 9.73 2.49 9.68
C LEU A 317 8.93 3.74 9.33
N ASN A 318 7.97 4.08 10.19
CA ASN A 318 7.21 5.32 10.09
C ASN A 318 7.53 6.29 11.24
N SER A 319 6.95 7.48 11.18
CA SER A 319 7.20 8.58 12.13
C SER A 319 7.00 8.24 13.61
N ALA A 320 6.19 7.25 13.98
CA ALA A 320 6.04 6.83 15.39
C ALA A 320 7.03 5.74 15.83
N GLN A 321 7.77 5.16 14.88
CA GLN A 321 8.68 4.03 15.10
C GLN A 321 10.16 4.43 15.06
N VAL A 322 10.44 5.73 14.85
CA VAL A 322 11.79 6.28 14.71
C VAL A 322 12.16 7.18 15.88
N THR A 323 13.47 7.38 16.07
CA THR A 323 13.99 8.45 16.92
C THR A 323 14.58 9.56 16.04
N PRO A 324 14.03 10.79 16.06
CA PRO A 324 14.58 11.91 15.30
C PRO A 324 15.86 12.46 15.95
N ALA A 325 16.67 13.13 15.13
CA ALA A 325 17.84 13.91 15.54
C ALA A 325 17.43 15.16 16.36
N ALA A 326 18.42 15.89 16.87
CA ALA A 326 18.16 17.05 17.74
C ALA A 326 17.40 18.19 17.05
N ASP A 327 17.58 18.34 15.74
CA ASP A 327 16.93 19.30 14.86
C ASP A 327 15.58 18.82 14.31
N GLY A 328 15.14 17.61 14.69
CA GLY A 328 13.89 17.01 14.22
C GLY A 328 14.01 16.22 12.91
N MET A 329 15.18 16.19 12.27
CA MET A 329 15.41 15.38 11.08
C MET A 329 15.38 13.89 11.42
N ILE A 330 15.02 13.05 10.44
CA ILE A 330 15.01 11.60 10.61
C ILE A 330 16.07 11.00 9.69
N SER A 331 17.03 10.29 10.28
CA SER A 331 18.02 9.50 9.54
C SER A 331 17.66 8.02 9.62
N TYR A 332 17.60 7.38 8.46
CA TYR A 332 17.45 5.94 8.27
C TYR A 332 18.72 5.37 7.69
N VAL A 333 19.04 4.13 8.03
CA VAL A 333 20.15 3.39 7.43
C VAL A 333 19.60 2.11 6.85
N VAL A 334 19.57 2.00 5.52
CA VAL A 334 19.23 0.76 4.82
C VAL A 334 20.49 -0.08 4.72
N ALA A 335 20.49 -1.29 5.28
CA ALA A 335 21.67 -2.16 5.28
C ALA A 335 21.29 -3.63 5.45
N GLY A 336 22.10 -4.53 4.88
CA GLY A 336 21.87 -5.98 4.99
C GLY A 336 22.29 -6.60 6.33
N VAL A 337 23.04 -5.86 7.14
CA VAL A 337 23.44 -6.27 8.50
C VAL A 337 23.02 -5.19 9.48
N ASP A 338 22.49 -5.62 10.63
CA ASP A 338 22.10 -4.74 11.73
C ASP A 338 23.32 -3.92 12.22
N PRO A 339 23.34 -2.59 12.03
CA PRO A 339 24.43 -1.76 12.52
C PRO A 339 24.32 -1.47 14.02
N GLY A 340 23.29 -1.98 14.69
CA GLY A 340 22.99 -1.80 16.11
C GLY A 340 22.40 -0.43 16.42
N ILE A 341 21.61 0.16 15.51
CA ILE A 341 20.90 1.43 15.71
C ILE A 341 19.39 1.25 15.57
N ALA A 342 18.61 2.14 16.19
CA ALA A 342 17.15 2.07 16.19
C ALA A 342 16.53 2.25 14.79
N ASN A 343 16.97 3.24 14.03
CA ASN A 343 16.40 3.60 12.72
C ASN A 343 17.01 2.78 11.56
N TRP A 344 17.25 1.49 11.78
CA TRP A 344 17.76 0.57 10.75
C TRP A 344 16.62 -0.01 9.92
N ILE A 345 16.85 -0.07 8.61
CA ILE A 345 16.00 -0.77 7.65
C ILE A 345 16.75 -1.99 7.11
N ASP A 346 16.24 -3.18 7.44
CA ASP A 346 16.80 -4.47 7.02
C ASP A 346 16.52 -4.71 5.54
N THR A 347 17.55 -4.97 4.72
CA THR A 347 17.37 -5.35 3.30
C THR A 347 16.69 -6.70 3.11
N ALA A 348 16.42 -7.44 4.18
CA ALA A 348 15.87 -8.79 4.20
C ALA A 348 16.74 -9.81 3.43
N GLY A 349 18.04 -9.53 3.32
CA GLY A 349 19.00 -10.34 2.57
C GLY A 349 19.10 -10.00 1.09
N LEU A 350 18.40 -8.97 0.61
CA LEU A 350 18.52 -8.48 -0.77
C LEU A 350 19.85 -7.74 -0.95
N GLU A 351 20.52 -8.00 -2.08
CA GLU A 351 21.70 -7.27 -2.54
C GLU A 351 21.30 -5.99 -3.29
N GLU A 352 20.17 -6.05 -4.00
CA GLU A 352 19.55 -4.91 -4.67
C GLU A 352 18.03 -4.88 -4.49
N GLY A 353 17.46 -3.68 -4.62
CA GLY A 353 16.01 -3.51 -4.52
C GLY A 353 15.60 -2.05 -4.61
N TRP A 354 14.40 -1.77 -4.14
CA TRP A 354 13.82 -0.44 -4.11
C TRP A 354 13.70 0.09 -2.69
N VAL A 355 13.82 1.41 -2.55
CA VAL A 355 13.48 2.15 -1.35
C VAL A 355 12.47 3.24 -1.70
N LEU A 356 11.47 3.42 -0.85
CA LEU A 356 10.41 4.40 -1.07
C LEU A 356 10.06 5.11 0.24
N LEU A 357 10.04 6.43 0.17
CA LEU A 357 9.65 7.36 1.21
C LEU A 357 8.31 8.00 0.85
N ARG A 358 7.51 8.29 1.86
CA ARG A 358 6.22 8.97 1.71
C ARG A 358 6.07 10.04 2.78
N TRP A 359 5.49 11.17 2.39
CA TRP A 359 5.02 12.23 3.28
C TRP A 359 3.53 12.46 3.00
N GLN A 360 2.69 12.39 4.02
CA GLN A 360 1.23 12.52 3.86
C GLN A 360 0.65 13.47 4.90
N GLY A 361 -0.42 14.18 4.52
CA GLY A 361 -0.94 15.28 5.33
C GLY A 361 0.09 16.39 5.51
N VAL A 362 0.78 16.75 4.42
CA VAL A 362 1.79 17.83 4.41
C VAL A 362 1.06 19.17 4.50
N PRO A 363 1.45 20.08 5.42
CA PRO A 363 0.86 21.40 5.52
C PRO A 363 1.07 22.25 4.27
N ASP A 364 0.13 23.16 4.00
CA ASP A 364 0.27 24.14 2.93
C ASP A 364 1.53 25.00 3.11
N GLY A 365 2.23 25.27 2.01
CA GLY A 365 3.44 26.10 2.00
C GLY A 365 4.73 25.40 2.40
N ALA A 366 4.69 24.10 2.72
CA ALA A 366 5.91 23.30 2.86
C ALA A 366 6.69 23.26 1.53
N ASP A 367 8.00 23.45 1.59
CA ASP A 367 8.89 23.40 0.41
C ASP A 367 9.40 21.96 0.18
N PRO A 368 8.95 21.25 -0.87
CA PRO A 368 9.37 19.87 -1.12
C PRO A 368 10.87 19.74 -1.42
N ALA A 369 11.52 20.80 -1.93
CA ALA A 369 12.97 20.78 -2.18
C ALA A 369 13.79 20.57 -0.90
N CYS A 370 13.17 20.80 0.26
CA CYS A 370 13.76 20.62 1.57
C CYS A 370 13.54 19.22 2.18
N PHE A 371 12.71 18.34 1.62
CA PHE A 371 12.32 17.12 2.36
C PHE A 371 13.43 16.08 2.41
N ILE A 372 14.30 16.03 1.41
CA ILE A 372 15.48 15.14 1.40
C ILE A 372 16.70 15.99 1.73
N ARG A 373 17.41 15.63 2.79
CA ARG A 373 18.58 16.39 3.29
C ARG A 373 19.90 15.73 2.91
N ASP A 374 19.97 14.41 2.98
CA ASP A 374 21.18 13.66 2.63
C ASP A 374 20.83 12.25 2.12
N VAL A 375 21.57 11.79 1.12
CA VAL A 375 21.50 10.42 0.58
C VAL A 375 22.90 10.01 0.15
N ARG A 376 23.50 9.05 0.85
CA ARG A 376 24.85 8.57 0.52
C ARG A 376 25.13 7.18 1.08
N VAL A 377 26.06 6.49 0.44
CA VAL A 377 26.61 5.23 0.95
C VAL A 377 27.59 5.53 2.10
N VAL A 378 27.50 4.76 3.17
CA VAL A 378 28.34 4.86 4.37
C VAL A 378 28.96 3.51 4.74
N ASP A 379 30.06 3.54 5.47
CA ASP A 379 30.66 2.37 6.10
C ASP A 379 29.95 2.09 7.43
N LEU A 380 29.38 0.88 7.59
CA LEU A 380 28.68 0.48 8.81
C LEU A 380 29.61 0.46 10.03
N ALA A 381 30.92 0.24 9.84
CA ALA A 381 31.89 0.32 10.94
C ALA A 381 32.06 1.75 11.49
N ALA A 382 31.66 2.77 10.72
CA ALA A 382 31.71 4.17 11.11
C ALA A 382 30.35 4.71 11.57
N ILE A 383 29.31 3.88 11.69
CA ILE A 383 27.91 4.32 11.79
C ILE A 383 27.63 5.33 12.90
N ASP A 384 28.32 5.22 14.05
CA ASP A 384 28.16 6.13 15.19
C ASP A 384 28.62 7.57 14.88
N ARG A 385 29.41 7.78 13.83
CA ARG A 385 29.81 9.11 13.32
C ARG A 385 28.88 9.61 12.23
N GLU A 386 28.09 8.73 11.63
CA GLU A 386 27.24 9.01 10.47
C GLU A 386 25.80 9.39 10.88
N VAL A 387 25.36 8.98 12.07
CA VAL A 387 24.03 9.29 12.61
C VAL A 387 24.11 10.16 13.87
N ASP A 388 23.06 10.92 14.15
CA ASP A 388 22.95 11.72 15.38
C ASP A 388 23.01 10.81 16.63
N ALA A 389 23.74 11.25 17.66
CA ALA A 389 23.94 10.50 18.91
C ALA A 389 22.63 10.22 19.68
N ARG A 390 21.53 10.91 19.36
CA ARG A 390 20.19 10.62 19.89
C ARG A 390 19.57 9.36 19.31
N VAL A 391 19.98 8.93 18.11
CA VAL A 391 19.51 7.66 17.53
C VAL A 391 20.04 6.52 18.42
N PRO A 392 19.18 5.80 19.16
CA PRO A 392 19.66 4.87 20.17
C PRO A 392 20.42 3.71 19.56
N ARG A 393 21.46 3.27 20.27
CA ARG A 393 22.06 1.95 20.04
C ARG A 393 21.06 0.88 20.48
N VAL A 394 20.97 -0.18 19.69
CA VAL A 394 20.08 -1.31 19.89
C VAL A 394 20.91 -2.58 19.93
N ASP A 395 20.84 -3.29 21.06
CA ASP A 395 21.43 -4.63 21.18
C ASP A 395 20.47 -5.72 20.66
N LEU A 396 20.93 -6.97 20.65
CA LEU A 396 20.13 -8.10 20.16
C LEU A 396 18.82 -8.30 20.93
N ALA A 397 18.81 -8.04 22.25
CA ALA A 397 17.62 -8.21 23.07
C ALA A 397 16.56 -7.14 22.74
N ALA A 398 17.00 -5.89 22.63
CA ALA A 398 16.18 -4.75 22.22
C ALA A 398 15.68 -4.92 20.78
N ARG A 399 16.52 -5.41 19.85
CA ARG A 399 16.11 -5.74 18.47
C ARG A 399 15.02 -6.81 18.45
N GLY A 400 15.20 -7.88 19.23
CA GLY A 400 14.18 -8.92 19.38
C GLY A 400 12.88 -8.38 19.95
N GLN A 401 12.93 -7.40 20.86
CA GLN A 401 11.75 -6.74 21.40
C GLN A 401 11.05 -5.88 20.34
N GLN A 402 11.80 -5.08 19.57
CA GLN A 402 11.25 -4.29 18.47
C GLN A 402 10.49 -5.18 17.46
N LEU A 403 11.07 -6.32 17.07
CA LEU A 403 10.40 -7.26 16.16
C LEU A 403 9.11 -7.84 16.75
N ARG A 404 9.11 -8.22 18.04
CA ARG A 404 7.89 -8.71 18.71
C ARG A 404 6.81 -7.64 18.82
N ASP A 405 7.19 -6.40 19.11
CA ASP A 405 6.25 -5.28 19.19
C ASP A 405 5.65 -4.97 17.82
N ARG A 406 6.47 -4.98 16.76
CA ARG A 406 6.00 -4.84 15.39
C ARG A 406 5.01 -5.92 15.01
N ALA A 407 5.35 -7.19 15.21
CA ALA A 407 4.45 -8.31 14.89
C ALA A 407 3.10 -8.15 15.63
N ARG A 408 3.12 -7.88 16.93
CA ARG A 408 1.92 -7.67 17.75
C ARG A 408 1.07 -6.50 17.25
N GLN A 409 1.69 -5.35 17.01
CA GLN A 409 0.99 -4.14 16.56
C GLN A 409 0.47 -4.29 15.13
N HIS A 410 1.20 -5.00 14.27
CA HIS A 410 0.74 -5.26 12.91
C HIS A 410 -0.50 -6.17 12.92
N ASP A 411 -0.47 -7.23 13.72
CA ASP A 411 -1.52 -8.26 13.79
C ASP A 411 -2.89 -7.74 14.28
N LEU A 412 -2.93 -6.60 14.98
CA LEU A 412 -4.17 -5.92 15.41
C LEU A 412 -5.21 -5.76 14.28
N ARG A 413 -4.74 -5.64 13.04
CA ARG A 413 -5.56 -5.48 11.82
C ARG A 413 -6.46 -6.69 11.58
N THR A 414 -5.99 -7.88 11.92
CA THR A 414 -6.54 -9.17 11.46
C THR A 414 -6.79 -10.15 12.61
N HIS A 415 -6.46 -9.79 13.84
CA HIS A 415 -6.54 -10.68 15.00
C HIS A 415 -7.98 -10.97 15.46
N ALA A 416 -8.85 -9.96 15.51
CA ALA A 416 -10.20 -10.10 16.04
C ALA A 416 -11.23 -9.21 15.35
N ALA A 417 -12.51 -9.54 15.57
CA ALA A 417 -13.65 -8.71 15.17
C ALA A 417 -13.75 -7.38 15.96
N THR A 418 -12.96 -7.25 17.02
CA THR A 418 -12.78 -6.05 17.84
C THR A 418 -11.34 -5.54 17.70
N TRP A 419 -11.19 -4.25 17.42
CA TRP A 419 -9.89 -3.61 17.34
C TRP A 419 -9.30 -3.38 18.72
N GLY A 420 -8.03 -3.76 18.90
CA GLY A 420 -7.28 -3.55 20.15
C GLY A 420 -7.18 -4.76 21.07
N ASP A 421 -7.88 -5.86 20.77
CA ASP A 421 -7.67 -7.13 21.48
C ASP A 421 -6.46 -7.84 20.85
N ALA A 422 -5.30 -7.77 21.50
CA ALA A 422 -4.07 -8.47 21.11
C ALA A 422 -3.47 -9.26 22.27
#